data_AF-A0A0E3WYS3-F1
#
_entry.id   AF-A0A0E3WYS3-F1
#
_cell.length_a   1.000
_cell.length_b   1.000
_cell.length_c   1.000
_cell.angle_alpha   90.00
_cell.angle_beta   90.00
_cell.angle_gamma   90.00
#
_symmetry.space_group_name_H-M   'P 1'
#
loop_
_entity.id
_entity.type
_entity.pdbx_description
1 polymer ?
#
loop_
_entity_poly.entity_id
_entity_poly.type
_entity_poly.pdbx_seq_one_letter_code
_entity_poly.pdbx_strand_id
1 'polypeptide(L)'
;MRTRNDSGIGMLILAILLVGMVLIPTVNAQEENNYSVTAEEAFKHANTRMIRFIATDTQKFESWEGASIDPKPLELYDINGQKLYYQFSVHNNKTIGKIDVGANKTLGQPIQVIEFNPIPFNITEVMEKSIETAKKDYSTGEIESTKMVVYSYPKIGAMTVVKDKTTEKNIEYL
;
A
#
# COMPACT_ATOMS: atom_id res chain seq x y z
N MET A 1 58.90 9.00 14.22
CA MET A 1 57.83 8.23 14.90
C MET A 1 56.53 9.01 14.84
N ARG A 2 55.56 8.59 14.01
CA ARG A 2 54.11 8.54 14.28
C ARG A 2 53.39 8.06 13.01
N THR A 3 53.22 6.75 12.89
CA THR A 3 52.29 6.13 11.94
C THR A 3 50.88 6.37 12.46
N ARG A 4 49.99 6.94 11.62
CA ARG A 4 48.57 7.10 11.94
C ARG A 4 47.84 5.88 11.37
N ASN A 5 47.27 5.07 12.26
CA ASN A 5 46.53 3.86 11.90
C ASN A 5 45.13 4.26 11.41
N ASP A 6 44.94 4.37 10.09
CA ASP A 6 43.63 4.62 9.47
C ASP A 6 42.79 3.33 9.29
N SER A 7 43.27 2.18 9.79
CA SER A 7 42.66 0.87 9.61
C SER A 7 41.51 0.54 10.59
N GLY A 8 41.29 1.34 11.63
CA GLY A 8 40.27 1.08 12.66
C GLY A 8 38.85 1.57 12.31
N ILE A 9 38.73 2.64 11.55
CA ILE A 9 37.43 3.26 11.24
C ILE A 9 36.71 2.49 10.13
N GLY A 10 37.45 1.95 9.15
CA GLY A 10 36.88 1.16 8.06
C GLY A 10 36.19 -0.12 8.51
N MET A 11 36.74 -0.83 9.50
CA MET A 11 36.12 -2.05 10.03
C MET A 11 34.83 -1.79 10.82
N LEU A 12 34.73 -0.65 11.51
CA LEU A 12 33.53 -0.31 12.28
C LEU A 12 32.34 -0.02 11.35
N ILE A 13 32.57 0.65 10.22
CA ILE A 13 31.53 0.96 9.22
C ILE A 13 31.07 -0.32 8.52
N LEU A 14 31.99 -1.26 8.22
CA LEU A 14 31.64 -2.53 7.58
C LEU A 14 30.77 -3.42 8.50
N ALA A 15 31.04 -3.42 9.81
CA ALA A 15 30.26 -4.17 10.78
C ALA A 15 28.84 -3.62 10.97
N ILE A 16 28.65 -2.30 10.90
CA ILE A 16 27.31 -1.67 11.00
C ILE A 16 26.46 -1.96 9.75
N LEU A 17 27.07 -2.04 8.56
CA LEU A 17 26.37 -2.40 7.32
C LEU A 17 25.88 -3.87 7.31
N LEU A 18 26.58 -4.78 7.97
CA LEU A 18 26.23 -6.21 7.98
C LEU A 18 25.10 -6.57 8.97
N VAL A 19 24.87 -5.76 10.00
CA VAL A 19 23.80 -6.01 10.98
C VAL A 19 22.41 -5.60 10.45
N GLY A 20 22.33 -4.86 9.35
CA GLY A 20 21.08 -4.42 8.74
C GLY A 20 20.36 -5.43 7.83
N MET A 21 20.93 -6.62 7.57
CA MET A 21 20.39 -7.57 6.57
C MET A 21 19.57 -8.73 7.14
N VAL A 22 19.38 -8.82 8.45
CA VAL A 22 18.55 -9.89 9.02
C VAL A 22 17.23 -9.28 9.45
N LEU A 23 16.27 -9.28 8.52
CA LEU A 23 14.81 -9.37 8.70
C LEU A 23 14.20 -8.96 7.36
N ILE A 24 14.28 -9.84 6.36
CA ILE A 24 13.34 -9.79 5.24
C ILE A 24 12.06 -10.41 5.79
N PRO A 25 10.99 -9.64 6.10
CA PRO A 25 9.68 -10.26 6.20
C PRO A 25 9.45 -10.97 4.88
N THR A 26 9.14 -12.27 4.92
CA THR A 26 8.62 -13.01 3.77
C THR A 26 7.28 -12.40 3.38
N VAL A 27 7.34 -11.26 2.71
CA VAL A 27 6.25 -10.72 1.93
C VAL A 27 6.20 -11.63 0.71
N ASN A 28 5.07 -12.30 0.48
CA ASN A 28 4.72 -12.81 -0.84
C ASN A 28 4.65 -11.60 -1.79
N ALA A 29 5.81 -11.08 -2.20
CA ALA A 29 5.97 -10.02 -3.16
C ALA A 29 5.74 -10.67 -4.52
N GLN A 30 4.56 -10.44 -5.09
CA GLN A 30 4.31 -10.76 -6.48
C GLN A 30 5.40 -10.07 -7.32
N GLU A 31 6.13 -10.83 -8.14
CA GLU A 31 7.23 -10.29 -8.94
C GLU A 31 6.75 -9.08 -9.74
N GLU A 32 7.42 -7.95 -9.52
CA GLU A 32 7.17 -6.74 -10.30
C GLU A 32 7.56 -7.01 -11.76
N ASN A 33 6.60 -6.88 -12.67
CA ASN A 33 6.85 -7.04 -14.10
C ASN A 33 7.06 -5.67 -14.75
N ASN A 34 7.40 -5.64 -16.05
CA ASN A 34 7.63 -4.40 -16.81
C ASN A 34 6.42 -3.44 -16.84
N TYR A 35 5.24 -3.92 -16.43
CA TYR A 35 4.01 -3.14 -16.34
C TYR A 35 3.68 -2.70 -14.92
N SER A 36 4.39 -3.18 -13.90
CA SER A 36 4.21 -2.70 -12.53
C SER A 36 4.54 -1.21 -12.42
N VAL A 37 3.72 -0.51 -11.66
CA VAL A 37 3.93 0.89 -11.26
C VAL A 37 4.39 0.87 -9.82
N THR A 38 5.42 1.63 -9.47
CA THR A 38 5.88 1.74 -8.08
C THR A 38 5.04 2.74 -7.30
N ALA A 39 5.06 2.68 -5.97
CA ALA A 39 4.37 3.68 -5.14
C ALA A 39 4.87 5.11 -5.41
N GLU A 40 6.17 5.28 -5.72
CA GLU A 40 6.76 6.58 -6.05
C GLU A 40 6.26 7.12 -7.41
N GLU A 41 6.22 6.27 -8.44
CA GLU A 41 5.65 6.62 -9.75
C GLU A 41 4.16 6.96 -9.63
N ALA A 42 3.43 6.18 -8.84
CA ALA A 42 2.02 6.42 -8.55
C ALA A 42 1.80 7.76 -7.83
N PHE A 43 2.64 8.09 -6.84
CA PHE A 43 2.59 9.39 -6.15
C PHE A 43 2.87 10.57 -7.09
N LYS A 44 3.82 10.43 -8.01
CA LYS A 44 4.10 11.43 -9.06
C LYS A 44 2.88 11.66 -9.95
N HIS A 45 2.20 10.58 -10.36
CA HIS A 45 0.96 10.69 -11.13
C HIS A 45 -0.14 11.39 -10.35
N ALA A 46 -0.37 11.02 -9.09
CA ALA A 46 -1.38 11.63 -8.24
C ALA A 46 -1.14 13.14 -8.05
N ASN A 47 0.09 13.54 -7.68
CA ASN A 47 0.44 14.96 -7.50
C ASN A 47 0.30 15.77 -8.79
N THR A 48 0.83 15.26 -9.90
CA THR A 48 0.74 15.94 -11.19
C THR A 48 -0.72 16.16 -11.59
N ARG A 49 -1.57 15.16 -11.35
CA ARG A 49 -3.00 15.26 -11.65
C ARG A 49 -3.70 16.26 -10.73
N MET A 50 -3.41 16.23 -9.43
CA MET A 50 -3.96 17.17 -8.45
C MET A 50 -3.62 18.62 -8.81
N ILE A 51 -2.35 18.93 -9.09
CA ILE A 51 -1.89 20.27 -9.48
C ILE A 51 -2.62 20.73 -10.75
N ARG A 52 -2.70 19.86 -11.77
CA ARG A 52 -3.42 20.19 -13.01
C ARG A 52 -4.88 20.52 -12.74
N PHE A 53 -5.58 19.73 -11.93
CA PHE A 53 -6.98 19.98 -11.63
C PHE A 53 -7.22 21.28 -10.89
N ILE A 54 -6.43 21.56 -9.86
CA ILE A 54 -6.49 22.85 -9.13
C ILE A 54 -6.28 24.01 -10.12
N ALA A 55 -5.33 23.89 -11.05
CA ALA A 55 -5.03 24.96 -12.00
C ALA A 55 -6.07 25.14 -13.11
N THR A 56 -6.77 24.09 -13.54
CA THR A 56 -7.64 24.15 -14.75
C THR A 56 -9.14 24.05 -14.46
N ASP A 57 -9.53 23.54 -13.29
CA ASP A 57 -10.93 23.29 -12.91
C ASP A 57 -11.17 23.84 -11.50
N THR A 58 -10.93 25.15 -11.36
CA THR A 58 -10.91 25.86 -10.08
C THR A 58 -12.24 25.76 -9.35
N GLN A 59 -13.37 25.78 -10.05
CA GLN A 59 -14.68 25.68 -9.40
C GLN A 59 -14.91 24.33 -8.73
N LYS A 60 -14.44 23.23 -9.34
CA LYS A 60 -14.62 21.89 -8.78
C LYS A 60 -13.57 21.55 -7.72
N PHE A 61 -12.35 22.09 -7.85
CA PHE A 61 -11.21 21.79 -6.99
C PHE A 61 -10.82 22.93 -6.05
N GLU A 62 -11.68 23.94 -5.86
CA GLU A 62 -11.42 25.08 -4.97
C GLU A 62 -11.01 24.63 -3.55
N SER A 63 -11.73 23.65 -2.99
CA SER A 63 -11.44 23.10 -1.66
C SER A 63 -10.09 22.37 -1.56
N TRP A 64 -9.46 22.07 -2.69
CA TRP A 64 -8.16 21.40 -2.78
C TRP A 64 -7.01 22.41 -2.94
N GLU A 65 -7.29 23.72 -3.01
CA GLU A 65 -6.24 24.74 -2.96
C GLU A 65 -5.45 24.63 -1.65
N GLY A 66 -4.12 24.57 -1.77
CA GLY A 66 -3.22 24.35 -0.64
C GLY A 66 -3.23 22.92 -0.07
N ALA A 67 -3.96 21.99 -0.68
CA ALA A 67 -3.97 20.60 -0.25
C ALA A 67 -2.66 19.87 -0.56
N SER A 68 -2.40 18.81 0.21
CA SER A 68 -1.26 17.92 0.02
C SER A 68 -1.70 16.47 -0.08
N ILE A 69 -0.83 15.62 -0.64
CA ILE A 69 -1.03 14.18 -0.71
C ILE A 69 -0.07 13.51 0.27
N ASP A 70 -0.57 12.56 1.08
CA ASP A 70 0.30 11.69 1.88
C ASP A 70 1.11 10.78 0.93
N PRO A 71 2.46 10.82 0.93
CA PRO A 71 3.26 9.99 0.04
C PRO A 71 3.17 8.50 0.33
N LYS A 72 2.63 8.07 1.48
CA LYS A 72 2.41 6.67 1.80
C LYS A 72 0.98 6.26 1.40
N PRO A 73 0.79 5.50 0.31
CA PRO A 73 -0.54 5.05 -0.09
C PRO A 73 -1.03 3.89 0.77
N LEU A 74 -2.35 3.72 0.79
CA LEU A 74 -2.96 2.43 1.06
C LEU A 74 -2.87 1.57 -0.20
N GLU A 75 -2.30 0.36 -0.08
CA GLU A 75 -2.29 -0.61 -1.17
C GLU A 75 -3.60 -1.39 -1.20
N LEU A 76 -4.24 -1.42 -2.36
CA LEU A 76 -5.47 -2.15 -2.60
C LEU A 76 -5.22 -3.29 -3.58
N TYR A 77 -5.63 -4.49 -3.21
CA TYR A 77 -5.41 -5.71 -3.97
C TYR A 77 -6.72 -6.19 -4.61
N ASP A 78 -6.64 -7.03 -5.63
CA ASP A 78 -7.77 -7.85 -6.04
C ASP A 78 -7.90 -9.08 -5.12
N ILE A 79 -8.95 -9.86 -5.33
CA ILE A 79 -9.19 -11.09 -4.57
C ILE A 79 -8.15 -12.18 -4.85
N ASN A 80 -7.37 -12.09 -5.92
CA ASN A 80 -6.28 -13.03 -6.23
C ASN A 80 -4.94 -12.59 -5.59
N GLY A 81 -4.95 -11.50 -4.81
CA GLY A 81 -3.76 -10.95 -4.17
C GLY A 81 -2.87 -10.10 -5.08
N GLN A 82 -3.33 -9.75 -6.29
CA GLN A 82 -2.65 -8.82 -7.19
C GLN A 82 -2.94 -7.37 -6.81
N LYS A 83 -1.91 -6.54 -6.72
CA LYS A 83 -2.08 -5.11 -6.41
C LYS A 83 -2.81 -4.41 -7.57
N LEU A 84 -3.94 -3.79 -7.27
CA LEU A 84 -4.74 -3.01 -8.22
C LEU A 84 -4.40 -1.53 -8.14
N TYR A 85 -4.39 -0.97 -6.92
CA TYR A 85 -4.29 0.48 -6.74
C TYR A 85 -3.36 0.88 -5.60
N TYR A 86 -2.73 2.03 -5.78
CA TYR A 86 -2.22 2.87 -4.72
C TYR A 86 -3.25 3.95 -4.43
N GLN A 87 -3.91 3.88 -3.28
CA GLN A 87 -4.87 4.88 -2.82
C GLN A 87 -4.16 5.92 -1.97
N PHE A 88 -4.15 7.16 -2.46
CA PHE A 88 -3.55 8.30 -1.79
C PHE A 88 -4.62 9.16 -1.13
N SER A 89 -4.39 9.56 0.12
CA SER A 89 -5.24 10.52 0.82
C SER A 89 -4.84 11.95 0.48
N VAL A 90 -5.83 12.80 0.21
CA VAL A 90 -5.66 14.23 -0.04
C VAL A 90 -6.11 14.99 1.20
N HIS A 91 -5.25 15.88 1.71
CA HIS A 91 -5.43 16.56 2.97
C HIS A 91 -5.44 18.08 2.84
N ASN A 92 -6.38 18.72 3.54
CA ASN A 92 -6.37 20.14 3.85
C ASN A 92 -7.00 20.30 5.25
N ASN A 93 -6.17 20.34 6.30
CA ASN A 93 -6.52 20.19 7.73
C ASN A 93 -7.18 18.84 8.12
N LYS A 94 -7.99 18.27 7.24
CA LYS A 94 -8.62 16.94 7.32
C LYS A 94 -8.48 16.24 5.96
N THR A 95 -8.81 14.95 5.90
CA THR A 95 -8.95 14.26 4.61
C THR A 95 -10.12 14.84 3.83
N ILE A 96 -9.85 15.36 2.64
CA ILE A 96 -10.84 15.98 1.75
C ILE A 96 -11.03 15.21 0.45
N GLY A 97 -10.17 14.23 0.18
CA GLY A 97 -10.23 13.43 -1.03
C GLY A 97 -9.39 12.18 -0.99
N LYS A 98 -9.60 11.33 -2.00
CA LYS A 98 -8.74 10.19 -2.32
C LYS A 98 -8.43 10.18 -3.80
N ILE A 99 -7.26 9.70 -4.16
CA ILE A 99 -6.84 9.45 -5.54
C ILE A 99 -6.36 8.01 -5.62
N ASP A 100 -7.03 7.19 -6.43
CA ASP A 100 -6.56 5.84 -6.72
C ASP A 100 -5.75 5.84 -8.01
N VAL A 101 -4.53 5.34 -7.93
CA VAL A 101 -3.61 5.21 -9.07
C VAL A 101 -3.38 3.73 -9.37
N GLY A 102 -3.50 3.34 -10.64
CA GLY A 102 -3.27 1.96 -11.08
C GLY A 102 -1.86 1.49 -10.73
N ALA A 103 -1.76 0.34 -10.05
CA ALA A 103 -0.49 -0.32 -9.74
C ALA A 103 0.08 -1.12 -10.93
N ASN A 104 -0.69 -1.23 -12.02
CA ASN A 104 -0.25 -1.87 -13.26
C ASN A 104 -0.68 -1.03 -14.48
N LYS A 105 0.25 -0.81 -15.41
CA LYS A 105 0.05 -0.03 -16.64
C LYS A 105 -1.01 -0.65 -17.57
N THR A 106 -1.31 -1.94 -17.44
CA THR A 106 -2.39 -2.60 -18.20
C THR A 106 -3.79 -2.18 -17.75
N LEU A 107 -3.93 -1.52 -16.59
CA LEU A 107 -5.20 -0.95 -16.11
C LEU A 107 -5.61 0.32 -16.89
N GLY A 108 -4.82 0.72 -17.89
CA GLY A 108 -5.12 1.85 -18.78
C GLY A 108 -4.62 3.17 -18.22
N GLN A 109 -5.55 4.10 -17.95
CA GLN A 109 -5.19 5.42 -17.45
C GLN A 109 -4.54 5.34 -16.05
N PRO A 110 -3.52 6.14 -15.72
CA PRO A 110 -2.90 6.08 -14.40
C PRO A 110 -3.88 6.39 -13.27
N ILE A 111 -4.70 7.44 -13.44
CA ILE A 111 -5.66 7.89 -12.43
C ILE A 111 -6.99 7.18 -12.65
N GLN A 112 -7.36 6.34 -11.69
CA GLN A 112 -8.54 5.47 -11.77
C GLN A 112 -9.73 6.11 -11.05
N VAL A 113 -9.48 6.72 -9.89
CA VAL A 113 -10.51 7.32 -9.04
C VAL A 113 -10.05 8.67 -8.50
N ILE A 114 -11.00 9.59 -8.42
CA ILE A 114 -10.89 10.82 -7.63
C ILE A 114 -12.16 10.92 -6.82
N GLU A 115 -12.05 10.72 -5.52
CA GLU A 115 -13.17 10.81 -4.59
C GLU A 115 -13.06 12.11 -3.80
N PHE A 116 -14.17 12.81 -3.63
CA PHE A 116 -14.27 14.02 -2.83
C PHE A 116 -15.01 13.73 -1.53
N ASN A 117 -14.53 14.29 -0.42
CA ASN A 117 -15.11 14.12 0.90
C ASN A 117 -15.39 12.64 1.24
N PRO A 118 -14.38 11.76 1.15
CA PRO A 118 -14.57 10.33 1.33
C PRO A 118 -15.05 10.03 2.75
N ILE A 119 -15.88 9.00 2.87
CA ILE A 119 -16.27 8.50 4.19
C ILE A 119 -15.02 7.87 4.83
N PRO A 120 -14.59 8.33 6.03
CA PRO A 120 -13.46 7.73 6.71
C PRO A 120 -13.85 6.33 7.20
N PHE A 121 -12.89 5.41 7.13
CA PHE A 121 -13.04 4.08 7.70
C PHE A 121 -11.74 3.71 8.43
N ASN A 122 -11.87 2.87 9.47
CA ASN A 122 -10.73 2.41 10.25
C ASN A 122 -10.16 1.14 9.61
N ILE A 123 -9.01 1.27 8.93
CA ILE A 123 -8.34 0.15 8.25
C ILE A 123 -8.01 -0.97 9.25
N THR A 124 -7.54 -0.62 10.45
CA THR A 124 -7.18 -1.59 11.50
C THR A 124 -8.41 -2.40 11.92
N GLU A 125 -9.53 -1.73 12.18
CA GLU A 125 -10.78 -2.42 12.56
C GLU A 125 -11.28 -3.36 11.46
N VAL A 126 -11.18 -2.94 10.18
CA VAL A 126 -11.58 -3.78 9.04
C VAL A 126 -10.69 -5.03 8.94
N MET A 127 -9.37 -4.87 9.09
CA MET A 127 -8.44 -6.01 9.08
C MET A 127 -8.64 -6.94 10.27
N GLU A 128 -8.86 -6.39 11.48
CA GLU A 128 -9.13 -7.18 12.69
C GLU A 128 -10.40 -8.02 12.54
N LYS A 129 -11.49 -7.46 12.02
CA LYS A 129 -12.74 -8.20 11.75
C LYS A 129 -12.55 -9.34 10.74
N SER A 130 -11.75 -9.12 9.69
CA SER A 130 -11.41 -10.16 8.72
C SER A 130 -10.64 -11.31 9.39
N ILE A 131 -9.66 -10.98 10.23
CA ILE A 131 -8.87 -11.95 11.01
C ILE A 131 -9.76 -12.74 11.99
N GLU A 132 -10.65 -12.06 12.71
CA GLU A 132 -11.58 -12.69 13.66
C GLU A 132 -12.51 -13.67 12.95
N THR A 133 -13.05 -13.28 11.79
CA THR A 133 -13.92 -14.13 10.97
C THR A 133 -13.16 -15.37 10.50
N ALA A 134 -11.96 -15.20 9.96
CA ALA A 134 -11.13 -16.32 9.50
C ALA A 134 -10.76 -17.30 10.63
N LYS A 135 -10.44 -16.80 11.83
CA LYS A 135 -10.13 -17.64 13.01
C LYS A 135 -11.35 -18.40 13.53
N LYS A 136 -12.56 -17.88 13.35
CA LYS A 136 -13.79 -18.58 13.74
C LYS A 136 -14.01 -19.82 12.87
N ASP A 137 -13.76 -19.70 11.58
CA ASP A 137 -13.99 -20.78 10.61
C ASP A 137 -12.80 -21.76 10.54
N TYR A 138 -11.58 -21.27 10.80
CA TYR A 138 -10.34 -22.07 10.84
C TYR A 138 -9.53 -21.83 12.11
N SER A 139 -10.08 -22.28 13.24
CA SER A 139 -9.46 -22.11 14.57
C SER A 139 -8.06 -22.71 14.73
N THR A 140 -7.71 -23.71 13.92
CA THR A 140 -6.40 -24.36 13.91
C THR A 140 -5.47 -23.88 12.79
N GLY A 141 -6.00 -23.06 11.87
CA GLY A 141 -5.26 -22.52 10.73
C GLY A 141 -4.27 -21.43 11.13
N GLU A 142 -3.23 -21.26 10.33
CA GLU A 142 -2.24 -20.19 10.49
C GLU A 142 -2.56 -19.05 9.52
N ILE A 143 -2.60 -17.82 10.00
CA ILE A 143 -2.83 -16.65 9.13
C ILE A 143 -1.54 -16.37 8.37
N GLU A 144 -1.58 -16.49 7.05
CA GLU A 144 -0.45 -16.14 6.18
C GLU A 144 -0.39 -14.65 5.88
N SER A 145 -1.55 -14.03 5.61
CA SER A 145 -1.61 -12.61 5.33
C SER A 145 -3.00 -12.04 5.56
N THR A 146 -3.07 -10.71 5.71
CA THR A 146 -4.32 -9.95 5.62
C THR A 146 -4.05 -8.68 4.82
N LYS A 147 -4.86 -8.43 3.80
CA LYS A 147 -4.68 -7.32 2.85
C LYS A 147 -5.98 -6.57 2.64
N MET A 148 -5.93 -5.27 2.36
CA MET A 148 -7.11 -4.56 1.86
C MET A 148 -7.37 -4.96 0.41
N VAL A 149 -8.60 -5.31 0.08
CA VAL A 149 -8.99 -5.79 -1.25
C VAL A 149 -10.19 -5.04 -1.82
N VAL A 150 -10.22 -4.91 -3.14
CA VAL A 150 -11.38 -4.45 -3.91
C VAL A 150 -12.17 -5.70 -4.34
N TYR A 151 -13.16 -6.10 -3.55
CA TYR A 151 -13.93 -7.32 -3.82
C TYR A 151 -15.07 -7.10 -4.83
N SER A 152 -15.59 -5.88 -4.93
CA SER A 152 -16.63 -5.51 -5.90
C SER A 152 -16.60 -4.01 -6.10
N TYR A 153 -15.76 -3.55 -7.02
CA TYR A 153 -15.48 -2.12 -7.21
C TYR A 153 -16.76 -1.26 -7.25
N PRO A 154 -16.83 -0.14 -6.49
CA PRO A 154 -15.78 0.47 -5.66
C PRO A 154 -15.73 -0.03 -4.20
N LYS A 155 -16.35 -1.16 -3.88
CA LYS A 155 -16.38 -1.70 -2.52
C LYS A 155 -15.03 -2.33 -2.15
N ILE A 156 -14.52 -1.90 -1.00
CA ILE A 156 -13.28 -2.37 -0.39
C ILE A 156 -13.57 -3.11 0.91
N GLY A 157 -12.75 -4.11 1.21
CA GLY A 157 -12.79 -4.91 2.43
C GLY A 157 -11.38 -5.37 2.81
N ALA A 158 -11.28 -6.30 3.76
CA ALA A 158 -10.03 -6.99 4.05
C ALA A 158 -10.16 -8.45 3.66
N MET A 159 -9.08 -9.03 3.13
CA MET A 159 -8.99 -10.44 2.82
C MET A 159 -7.94 -11.08 3.72
N THR A 160 -8.33 -12.11 4.47
CA THR A 160 -7.40 -12.92 5.28
C THR A 160 -7.17 -14.26 4.60
N VAL A 161 -5.89 -14.59 4.38
CA VAL A 161 -5.46 -15.90 3.85
C VAL A 161 -5.02 -16.77 5.01
N VAL A 162 -5.64 -17.93 5.14
CA VAL A 162 -5.33 -18.93 6.17
C VAL A 162 -4.75 -20.17 5.53
N LYS A 163 -3.62 -20.63 6.07
CA LYS A 163 -3.06 -21.94 5.78
C LYS A 163 -3.68 -22.97 6.72
N ASP A 164 -4.51 -23.85 6.17
CA ASP A 164 -5.08 -24.95 6.94
C ASP A 164 -4.02 -26.03 7.19
N LYS A 165 -3.75 -26.32 8.47
CA LYS A 165 -2.77 -27.34 8.89
C LYS A 165 -3.22 -28.77 8.58
N THR A 166 -4.50 -28.97 8.30
CA THR A 166 -5.09 -30.30 8.03
C THR A 166 -4.95 -30.68 6.55
N THR A 167 -5.02 -29.69 5.66
CA THR A 167 -5.01 -29.91 4.20
C THR A 167 -3.80 -29.30 3.51
N GLU A 168 -2.98 -28.51 4.21
CA GLU A 168 -1.87 -27.69 3.67
C GLU A 168 -2.30 -26.74 2.53
N LYS A 169 -3.60 -26.45 2.40
CA LYS A 169 -4.16 -25.54 1.40
C LYS A 169 -4.36 -24.14 1.97
N ASN A 170 -4.19 -23.16 1.10
CA ASN A 170 -4.52 -21.77 1.38
C ASN A 170 -6.01 -21.53 1.11
N ILE A 171 -6.68 -20.89 2.06
CA ILE A 171 -8.11 -20.57 1.98
C ILE A 171 -8.29 -19.07 2.22
N GLU A 172 -9.04 -18.41 1.34
CA GLU A 172 -9.21 -16.97 1.28
C GLU A 172 -10.58 -16.53 1.84
N TYR A 173 -10.59 -15.51 2.71
CA TYR A 173 -11.78 -14.97 3.36
C TYR A 173 -11.93 -13.48 3.10
N LEU A 174 -13.13 -13.03 2.76
CA LEU A 174 -13.52 -11.63 2.51
C LEU A 174 -14.44 -11.07 3.60
#